data_AF-A0A2K9C0I7-F1
#
_entry.id   AF-A0A2K9C0I7-F1
#
_cell.length_a   1.000
_cell.length_b   1.000
_cell.length_c   1.000
_cell.angle_alpha   90.00
_cell.angle_beta   90.00
_cell.angle_gamma   90.00
#
_symmetry.space_group_name_H-M   'P 1'
#
loop_
_entity.id
_entity.type
_entity.pdbx_description
1 polymer ?
#
loop_
_entity_poly.entity_id
_entity_poly.type
_entity_poly.pdbx_seq_one_letter_code
_entity_poly.pdbx_strand_id
1 'polypeptide(L)'
;MAQEIIQQGLRFDREIDMQNGWVMCASASHLIFGQAVTATFNFYNDRLKMFGFALMGDAEDTADDQKNAHDRFLVEHFGEPLRRSELANIHEFWWGCITSQHDPRGGTCSIEVNWRP
;
A
#
# COMPACT_ATOMS: atom_id res chain seq x y z
N MET A 1 11.78 1.66 16.71
CA MET A 1 11.10 2.00 15.44
C MET A 1 9.77 1.27 15.24
N ALA A 2 9.68 -0.02 14.91
CA ALA A 2 8.37 -0.73 14.90
C ALA A 2 7.67 -0.63 16.27
N GLN A 3 8.46 -0.74 17.35
CA GLN A 3 8.05 -0.50 18.73
C GLN A 3 7.56 0.94 19.01
N GLU A 4 8.09 1.95 18.31
CA GLU A 4 7.66 3.35 18.51
C GLU A 4 6.29 3.59 17.87
N ILE A 5 6.02 2.97 16.71
CA ILE A 5 4.71 3.04 16.05
C ILE A 5 3.67 2.26 16.87
N ILE A 6 4.04 1.13 17.46
CA ILE A 6 3.18 0.39 18.39
C ILE A 6 2.87 1.24 19.64
N GLN A 7 3.86 1.96 20.17
CA GLN A 7 3.66 2.88 21.31
C GLN A 7 2.72 4.05 20.98
N GLN A 8 2.57 4.41 19.71
CA GLN A 8 1.60 5.41 19.24
C GLN A 8 0.19 4.82 19.03
N GLY A 9 -0.02 3.56 19.41
CA GLY A 9 -1.34 2.91 19.41
C GLY A 9 -1.64 2.09 18.14
N LEU A 10 -0.67 1.94 17.23
CA LEU A 10 -0.85 1.06 16.08
C LEU A 10 -0.69 -0.41 16.50
N ARG A 11 -1.68 -1.24 16.18
CA ARG A 11 -1.61 -2.68 16.41
C ARG A 11 -1.35 -3.40 15.09
N PHE A 12 -0.34 -4.26 15.04
CA PHE A 12 -0.16 -5.15 13.89
C PHE A 12 -0.93 -6.45 14.11
N ASP A 13 -1.72 -6.84 13.11
CA ASP A 13 -2.49 -8.09 13.11
C ASP A 13 -1.67 -9.25 12.57
N ARG A 14 -0.66 -8.94 11.75
CA ARG A 14 0.26 -9.91 11.18
C ARG A 14 1.66 -9.32 11.05
N GLU A 15 2.65 -10.14 11.30
CA GLU A 15 4.06 -9.83 11.08
C GLU A 15 4.73 -11.00 10.34
N ILE A 16 5.59 -10.68 9.38
CA ILE A 16 6.37 -11.63 8.60
C ILE A 16 7.83 -11.14 8.61
N ASP A 17 8.70 -11.86 9.31
CA ASP A 17 10.15 -11.68 9.26
C ASP A 17 10.74 -12.56 8.16
N MET A 18 11.42 -11.94 7.19
CA MET A 18 12.04 -12.62 6.05
C MET A 18 13.46 -13.12 6.33
N GLN A 19 13.99 -12.92 7.54
CA GLN A 19 15.33 -13.35 8.00
C GLN A 19 16.50 -12.79 7.19
N ASN A 20 16.29 -11.69 6.46
CA ASN A 20 17.31 -11.03 5.64
C ASN A 20 17.36 -9.51 5.91
N GLY A 21 16.84 -9.09 7.08
CA GLY A 21 16.70 -7.70 7.47
C GLY A 21 15.37 -7.06 7.07
N TRP A 22 14.53 -7.74 6.28
CA TRP A 22 13.17 -7.29 5.98
C TRP A 22 12.14 -7.84 6.95
N VAL A 23 11.26 -6.95 7.43
CA VAL A 23 10.06 -7.30 8.21
C VAL A 23 8.86 -6.60 7.59
N MET A 24 7.81 -7.36 7.30
CA MET A 24 6.52 -6.86 6.83
C MET A 24 5.50 -6.97 7.96
N CYS A 25 4.87 -5.85 8.31
CA CYS A 25 3.79 -5.79 9.28
C CYS A 25 2.51 -5.37 8.57
N ALA A 26 1.39 -6.06 8.84
CA ALA A 26 0.07 -5.69 8.35
C ALA A 26 -0.84 -5.31 9.52
N SER A 27 -1.70 -4.33 9.29
CA SER A 27 -2.66 -3.81 10.26
C SER A 27 -3.97 -3.51 9.55
N ALA A 28 -5.06 -4.08 10.04
CA ALA A 28 -6.40 -3.92 9.49
C ALA A 28 -7.17 -2.79 10.20
N SER A 29 -8.38 -2.52 9.70
CA SER A 29 -9.34 -1.58 10.31
C SER A 29 -8.87 -0.13 10.38
N HIS A 30 -8.11 0.32 9.36
CA HIS A 30 -7.76 1.74 9.21
C HIS A 30 -8.76 2.46 8.32
N LEU A 31 -8.84 3.78 8.49
CA LEU A 31 -9.52 4.67 7.57
C LEU A 31 -8.49 5.59 6.91
N ILE A 32 -8.41 5.53 5.58
CA ILE A 32 -7.59 6.44 4.77
C ILE A 32 -8.53 7.16 3.80
N PHE A 33 -8.59 8.49 3.89
CA PHE A 33 -9.57 9.32 3.16
C PHE A 33 -11.02 8.83 3.30
N GLY A 34 -11.38 8.32 4.49
CA GLY A 34 -12.73 7.80 4.77
C GLY A 34 -13.02 6.40 4.20
N GLN A 35 -12.06 5.78 3.51
CA GLN A 35 -12.16 4.41 3.02
C GLN A 35 -11.56 3.43 4.01
N ALA A 36 -12.21 2.28 4.21
CA ALA A 36 -11.68 1.21 5.04
C ALA A 36 -10.56 0.48 4.31
N VAL A 37 -9.40 0.35 4.96
CA VAL A 37 -8.20 -0.23 4.35
C VAL A 37 -7.49 -1.21 5.27
N THR A 38 -6.73 -2.10 4.66
CA THR A 38 -5.66 -2.84 5.34
C THR A 38 -4.34 -2.19 4.97
N ALA A 39 -3.58 -1.75 5.99
CA ALA A 39 -2.29 -1.11 5.83
C ALA A 39 -1.15 -2.12 5.98
N THR A 40 -0.10 -1.93 5.18
CA THR A 40 1.13 -2.73 5.19
C THR A 40 2.33 -1.81 5.37
N PHE A 41 3.24 -2.22 6.25
CA PHE A 41 4.45 -1.49 6.59
C PHE A 41 5.64 -2.42 6.36
N ASN A 42 6.56 -2.03 5.49
CA ASN A 42 7.77 -2.80 5.21
C ASN A 42 8.99 -2.08 5.79
N PHE A 43 9.67 -2.77 6.69
CA PHE A 43 10.88 -2.31 7.36
C PHE A 43 12.09 -3.04 6.81
N TYR A 44 13.19 -2.31 6.61
CA TYR A 44 14.51 -2.89 6.37
C TYR A 44 15.48 -2.40 7.44
N ASN A 45 16.07 -3.31 8.21
CA ASN A 45 16.93 -3.03 9.36
C ASN A 45 16.31 -1.96 10.27
N ASP A 46 15.07 -2.23 10.71
CA ASP A 46 14.26 -1.37 11.59
C ASP A 46 13.89 0.02 11.04
N ARG A 47 14.13 0.29 9.75
CA ARG A 47 13.72 1.54 9.11
C ARG A 47 12.54 1.30 8.20
N LEU A 48 11.46 2.08 8.36
CA LEU A 48 10.32 2.04 7.45
C LEU A 48 10.81 2.43 6.05
N LYS A 49 10.63 1.53 5.08
CA LYS A 49 11.01 1.73 3.69
C LYS A 49 9.80 1.93 2.81
N MET A 50 8.74 1.17 3.05
CA MET A 50 7.52 1.25 2.27
C MET A 50 6.32 1.24 3.19
N PHE A 51 5.36 2.07 2.85
CA PHE A 51 4.01 2.03 3.40
C PHE A 51 3.07 1.77 2.24
N GLY A 52 2.16 0.83 2.42
CA GLY A 52 1.10 0.60 1.47
C GLY A 52 -0.22 0.35 2.15
N PHE A 53 -1.29 0.38 1.38
CA PHE A 53 -2.60 -0.02 1.84
C PHE A 53 -3.41 -0.60 0.69
N ALA A 54 -4.28 -1.54 1.01
CA ALA A 54 -5.26 -2.09 0.09
C ALA A 54 -6.63 -1.52 0.44
N LEU A 55 -7.36 -1.00 -0.55
CA LEU A 55 -8.78 -0.72 -0.37
C LEU A 55 -9.50 -2.06 -0.17
N MET A 56 -10.42 -2.12 0.79
CA MET A 56 -11.25 -3.31 0.91
C MET A 56 -12.29 -3.30 -0.22
N GLY A 57 -12.12 -4.19 -1.19
CA GLY A 57 -13.12 -4.46 -2.23
C GLY A 57 -14.21 -5.43 -1.75
N ASP A 58 -15.22 -5.61 -2.58
CA ASP A 58 -16.25 -6.62 -2.37
C ASP A 58 -15.66 -8.02 -2.59
N ALA A 59 -16.23 -9.04 -1.93
CA ALA A 59 -15.74 -10.41 -2.00
C ALA A 59 -15.81 -11.02 -3.41
N GLU A 60 -16.60 -10.42 -4.30
CA GLU A 60 -16.76 -10.82 -5.71
C GLU A 60 -15.83 -10.05 -6.67
N ASP A 61 -15.11 -9.02 -6.17
CA ASP A 61 -14.27 -8.19 -7.02
C ASP A 61 -13.13 -9.02 -7.63
N THR A 62 -13.00 -8.91 -8.95
CA THR A 62 -11.81 -9.43 -9.63
C THR A 62 -10.62 -8.55 -9.33
N ALA A 63 -9.42 -9.07 -9.59
CA ALA A 63 -8.20 -8.32 -9.36
C ALA A 63 -8.09 -7.08 -10.30
N ASP A 64 -8.72 -7.11 -11.47
CA ASP A 64 -8.86 -5.95 -12.36
C ASP A 64 -9.84 -4.90 -11.79
N ASP A 65 -10.92 -5.33 -11.14
CA ASP A 65 -11.86 -4.42 -10.47
C ASP A 65 -11.18 -3.66 -9.32
N GLN A 66 -10.40 -4.38 -8.51
CA GLN A 66 -9.61 -3.78 -7.43
C GLN A 66 -8.57 -2.79 -7.96
N LYS A 67 -7.89 -3.11 -9.06
CA LYS A 67 -6.96 -2.18 -9.71
C LYS A 67 -7.67 -0.92 -10.19
N ASN A 68 -8.81 -1.05 -10.87
CA ASN A 68 -9.56 0.11 -11.36
C ASN A 68 -10.06 0.99 -10.21
N ALA A 69 -10.46 0.38 -9.09
CA ALA A 69 -10.83 1.10 -7.87
C ALA A 69 -9.64 1.87 -7.29
N HIS A 70 -8.45 1.26 -7.24
CA HIS A 70 -7.23 1.92 -6.81
C HIS A 70 -6.85 3.09 -7.73
N ASP A 71 -6.85 2.88 -9.05
CA ASP A 71 -6.50 3.93 -10.02
C ASP A 71 -7.46 5.13 -9.91
N ARG A 72 -8.76 4.87 -9.77
CA ARG A 72 -9.78 5.91 -9.55
C ARG A 72 -9.53 6.67 -8.25
N PHE A 73 -9.32 5.94 -7.16
CA PHE A 73 -9.04 6.54 -5.86
C PHE A 73 -7.84 7.49 -5.91
N LEU A 74 -6.76 7.07 -6.60
CA LEU A 74 -5.55 7.88 -6.75
C LEU A 74 -5.82 9.17 -7.53
N VAL A 75 -6.56 9.09 -8.64
CA VAL A 75 -6.91 10.26 -9.44
C VAL A 75 -7.82 11.22 -8.68
N GLU A 76 -8.83 10.69 -7.98
CA GLU A 76 -9.78 11.50 -7.22
C GLU A 76 -9.10 12.29 -6.09
N HIS A 77 -8.14 11.69 -5.40
CA HIS A 77 -7.53 12.30 -4.21
C HIS A 77 -6.21 13.02 -4.48
N PHE A 78 -5.44 12.61 -5.49
CA PHE A 78 -4.12 13.16 -5.79
C PHE A 78 -4.02 13.84 -7.17
N GLY A 79 -5.07 13.75 -7.99
CA GLY A 79 -5.11 14.29 -9.34
C GLY A 79 -4.48 13.38 -10.39
N GLU A 80 -4.38 13.88 -11.62
CA GLU A 80 -3.75 13.14 -12.71
C GLU A 80 -2.23 13.00 -12.46
N PRO A 81 -1.68 11.78 -12.51
CA PRO A 81 -0.23 11.57 -12.37
C PRO A 81 0.52 12.16 -13.57
N LEU A 82 1.77 12.57 -13.34
CA LEU A 82 2.67 13.09 -14.37
C LEU A 82 3.03 12.02 -15.42
N ARG A 83 3.06 10.75 -14.97
CA ARG A 83 3.32 9.60 -15.83
C ARG A 83 2.55 8.39 -15.31
N ARG A 84 1.94 7.65 -16.24
CA ARG A 84 1.41 6.30 -16.00
C ARG A 84 2.23 5.27 -16.75
N SER A 85 2.55 4.17 -16.07
CA SER A 85 3.04 2.95 -16.72
C SER A 85 2.00 1.85 -16.53
N GLU A 86 1.24 1.53 -17.57
CA GLU A 86 0.22 0.47 -17.50
C GLU A 86 0.84 -0.92 -17.28
N LEU A 87 2.07 -1.13 -17.76
CA LEU A 87 2.82 -2.38 -17.62
C LEU A 87 3.28 -2.65 -16.18
N ALA A 88 3.49 -1.60 -15.39
CA ALA A 88 4.01 -1.70 -14.03
C ALA A 88 3.05 -1.11 -12.98
N ASN A 89 1.86 -0.67 -13.39
CA ASN A 89 0.85 0.00 -12.57
C ASN A 89 1.42 1.14 -11.71
N ILE A 90 2.34 1.92 -12.30
CA ILE A 90 3.04 3.00 -11.60
C ILE A 90 2.38 4.34 -11.93
N HIS A 91 2.04 5.09 -10.90
CA HIS A 91 1.58 6.47 -10.95
C HIS A 91 2.66 7.39 -10.35
N GLU A 92 3.32 8.18 -11.19
CA GLU A 92 4.34 9.13 -10.72
C GLU A 92 3.73 10.50 -10.44
N PHE A 93 3.92 11.02 -9.23
CA PHE A 93 3.54 12.37 -8.81
C PHE A 93 4.79 13.23 -8.57
N TRP A 94 4.62 14.55 -8.49
CA TRP A 94 5.75 15.47 -8.29
C TRP A 94 6.44 15.28 -6.91
N TRP A 95 5.70 14.79 -5.91
CA TRP A 95 6.16 14.59 -4.54
C TRP A 95 6.57 13.14 -4.23
N GLY A 96 6.34 12.19 -5.14
CA GLY A 96 6.56 10.78 -4.85
C GLY A 96 6.05 9.86 -5.95
N CYS A 97 6.23 8.56 -5.74
CA CYS A 97 5.77 7.52 -6.65
C CYS A 97 4.77 6.62 -5.92
N ILE A 98 3.62 6.37 -6.54
CA ILE A 98 2.63 5.43 -6.04
C ILE A 98 2.56 4.26 -7.02
N THR A 99 2.72 3.03 -6.53
CA THR A 99 2.54 1.82 -7.36
C THR A 99 1.29 1.07 -6.91
N SER A 100 0.37 0.82 -7.85
CA SER A 100 -0.78 -0.08 -7.64
C SER A 100 -0.33 -1.50 -7.98
N GLN A 101 0.31 -2.20 -7.06
CA GLN A 101 0.80 -3.54 -7.34
C GLN A 101 -0.38 -4.50 -7.47
N HIS A 102 -0.32 -5.32 -8.52
CA HIS A 102 -1.28 -6.38 -8.79
C HIS A 102 -0.49 -7.69 -8.88
N ASP A 103 -0.80 -8.66 -8.03
CA ASP A 103 -0.25 -10.00 -8.15
C ASP A 103 -1.17 -10.86 -9.03
N PRO A 104 -0.78 -11.17 -10.27
CA PRO A 104 -1.59 -11.95 -11.20
C PRO A 104 -1.80 -13.41 -10.76
N ARG A 105 -1.20 -13.86 -9.66
CA ARG A 105 -1.42 -15.18 -9.05
C ARG A 105 -2.60 -15.20 -8.07
N GLY A 106 -3.38 -14.12 -7.99
CA GLY A 106 -4.50 -13.97 -7.06
C GLY A 106 -4.08 -13.37 -5.72
N GLY A 107 -2.95 -12.65 -5.70
CA GLY A 107 -2.51 -11.91 -4.53
C GLY A 107 -3.11 -10.50 -4.50
N THR A 108 -3.28 -10.00 -3.28
CA THR A 108 -3.85 -8.69 -2.92
C THR A 108 -3.36 -7.56 -3.81
N CYS A 109 -4.26 -6.67 -4.24
CA CYS A 109 -3.88 -5.39 -4.82
C CYS A 109 -3.48 -4.42 -3.71
N SER A 110 -2.38 -3.68 -3.86
CA SER A 110 -1.93 -2.68 -2.87
C SER A 110 -1.50 -1.38 -3.54
N ILE A 111 -1.82 -0.27 -2.90
CA ILE A 111 -1.27 1.05 -3.20
C ILE A 111 -0.02 1.20 -2.33
N GLU A 112 1.15 1.27 -2.94
CA GLU A 112 2.42 1.48 -2.23
C GLU A 112 2.94 2.88 -2.51
N VAL A 113 3.27 3.63 -1.45
CA VAL A 113 3.79 4.99 -1.55
C VAL A 113 5.29 4.97 -1.28
N ASN A 114 6.06 5.45 -2.26
CA ASN A 114 7.50 5.62 -2.19
C ASN A 114 7.86 7.10 -2.33
N TRP A 115 8.67 7.60 -1.38
CA TRP A 115 9.17 8.98 -1.39
C TRP A 115 10.45 9.05 -2.24
N ARG A 116 10.58 10.08 -3.08
CA ARG A 116 11.89 10.43 -3.65
C ARG A 116 12.71 11.14 -2.56
N PRO A 117 14.02 10.86 -2.43
CA PRO A 117 14.88 11.52 -1.44
C PRO A 117 14.99 13.03 -1.67
#